data_AF-A0A814KRN9-F1
#
_entry.id   AF-A0A814KRN9-F1
#
_cell.length_a   1.000
_cell.length_b   1.000
_cell.length_c   1.000
_cell.angle_alpha   90.00
_cell.angle_beta   90.00
_cell.angle_gamma   90.00
#
_symmetry.space_group_name_H-M   'P 1'
#
loop_
_entity.id
_entity.type
_entity.pdbx_description
1 polymer ?
#
loop_
_entity_poly.entity_id
_entity_poly.type
_entity_poly.pdbx_seq_one_letter_code
_entity_poly.pdbx_strand_id
1 'polypeptide(L)'
;MGTCFPLWNSNSVYNANENVSENSINYMAAYYSHGADPATNNGPVSSGQEWIPLGSCLWLNTTVSATVACYATYSSSTAYSTGSLISYLNINYEACYYSLNRDPSVYNGITCSGQNWKTLTACY
;
A
#
# COMPACT_ATOMS: atom_id res chain seq x y z
N MET A 1 8.85 5.27 19.43
CA MET A 1 9.26 4.76 18.11
C MET A 1 8.15 5.15 17.14
N GLY A 2 8.45 5.97 16.12
CA GLY A 2 7.45 6.47 15.15
C GLY A 2 7.56 5.82 13.77
N THR A 3 6.72 6.25 12.82
CA THR A 3 6.89 5.93 11.39
C THR A 3 8.03 6.75 10.78
N CYS A 4 8.83 6.14 9.90
CA CYS A 4 9.87 6.89 9.17
C CYS A 4 9.26 7.85 8.14
N PHE A 5 9.85 9.04 8.04
CA PHE A 5 9.66 10.01 6.95
C PHE A 5 10.43 9.57 5.70
N PRO A 6 10.23 10.19 4.52
CA PRO A 6 10.98 9.86 3.30
C PRO A 6 12.50 9.74 3.53
N LEU A 7 13.15 8.80 2.85
CA LEU A 7 14.61 8.64 2.94
C LEU A 7 15.32 9.94 2.56
N TRP A 8 16.32 10.33 3.33
CA TRP A 8 17.20 11.43 2.98
C TRP A 8 17.95 11.15 1.67
N ASN A 9 18.20 12.19 0.89
CA ASN A 9 18.94 12.14 -0.37
C ASN A 9 19.91 13.31 -0.46
N SER A 10 21.18 13.02 -0.73
CA SER A 10 22.25 14.02 -0.82
C SER A 10 22.10 15.01 -1.99
N ASN A 11 21.34 14.66 -3.03
CA ASN A 11 21.08 15.52 -4.18
C ASN A 11 19.80 16.35 -4.04
N SER A 12 19.07 16.17 -2.93
CA SER A 12 17.86 16.93 -2.64
C SER A 12 18.19 18.16 -1.81
N VAL A 13 17.43 19.23 -2.06
CA VAL A 13 17.40 20.42 -1.23
C VAL A 13 16.25 20.28 -0.24
N TYR A 14 16.52 20.58 1.02
CA TYR A 14 15.54 20.57 2.11
C TYR A 14 15.45 21.96 2.75
N ASN A 15 14.24 22.50 2.83
CA ASN A 15 13.92 23.74 3.50
C ASN A 15 13.66 23.50 5.00
N ALA A 16 13.66 24.57 5.77
CA ALA A 16 13.37 24.49 7.20
C ALA A 16 12.03 23.79 7.48
N ASN A 17 12.02 22.91 8.48
CA ASN A 17 10.93 22.03 8.92
C ASN A 17 10.58 20.86 7.99
N GLU A 18 11.33 20.64 6.91
CA GLU A 18 11.19 19.41 6.13
C GLU A 18 11.75 18.21 6.90
N ASN A 19 11.08 17.07 6.77
CA ASN A 19 11.39 15.87 7.55
C ASN A 19 11.91 14.75 6.64
N VAL A 20 12.95 14.08 7.10
CA VAL A 20 13.58 12.93 6.43
C VAL A 20 13.91 11.85 7.43
N SER A 21 14.25 10.67 6.93
CA SER A 21 14.81 9.59 7.73
C SER A 21 16.12 9.07 7.17
N GLU A 22 17.04 8.76 8.06
CA GLU A 22 18.31 8.08 7.77
C GLU A 22 18.66 7.17 8.94
N ASN A 23 19.20 5.98 8.68
CA ASN A 23 19.62 5.02 9.72
C ASN A 23 18.56 4.75 10.81
N SER A 24 17.29 4.66 10.43
CA SER A 24 16.15 4.45 11.34
C SER A 24 15.96 5.57 12.38
N ILE A 25 16.38 6.79 12.07
CA ILE A 25 16.15 7.99 12.86
C ILE A 25 15.46 9.03 11.97
N ASN A 26 14.47 9.72 12.54
CA ASN A 26 13.81 10.86 11.91
C ASN A 26 14.60 12.13 12.20
N TYR A 27 14.72 12.99 11.20
CA TYR A 27 15.37 14.29 11.29
C TYR A 27 14.47 15.37 10.70
N MET A 28 14.54 16.56 11.29
CA MET A 28 13.91 17.77 10.77
C MET A 28 14.97 18.78 10.38
N ALA A 29 14.89 19.33 9.18
CA ALA A 29 15.78 20.40 8.75
C ALA A 29 15.52 21.65 9.61
N ALA A 30 16.55 22.14 10.32
CA ALA A 30 16.47 23.38 11.09
C ALA A 30 16.50 24.62 10.18
N TYR A 31 17.19 24.50 9.04
CA TYR A 31 17.40 25.55 8.05
C TYR A 31 17.53 24.94 6.65
N TYR A 32 17.77 25.78 5.64
CA TYR A 32 18.02 25.33 4.26
C TYR A 32 19.26 24.42 4.20
N SER A 33 19.10 23.18 3.78
CA SER A 33 20.18 22.19 3.67
C SER A 33 20.21 21.60 2.26
N HIS A 34 21.42 21.42 1.73
CA HIS A 34 21.67 20.74 0.45
C HIS A 34 22.90 19.86 0.64
N GLY A 35 22.69 18.54 0.62
CA GLY A 35 23.78 17.56 0.65
C GLY A 35 24.45 17.36 2.01
N ALA A 36 24.02 18.06 3.07
CA ALA A 36 24.48 17.76 4.41
C ALA A 36 23.76 16.53 4.97
N ASP A 37 24.55 15.53 5.34
CA ASP A 37 24.10 14.25 5.88
C ASP A 37 23.51 14.45 7.30
N PRO A 38 22.24 14.07 7.54
CA PRO A 38 21.60 14.21 8.85
C PRO A 38 22.18 13.30 9.93
N ALA A 39 22.74 12.14 9.59
CA ALA A 39 23.39 11.29 10.58
C ALA A 39 24.67 11.93 11.18
N THR A 40 25.33 12.84 10.45
CA THR A 40 26.58 13.48 10.85
C THR A 40 26.47 14.99 11.16
N ASN A 41 25.51 15.70 10.57
CA ASN A 41 25.30 17.15 10.72
C ASN A 41 24.01 17.45 11.50
N ASN A 42 23.86 16.81 12.67
CA ASN A 42 22.69 16.99 13.53
C ASN A 42 23.04 17.44 14.95
N GLY A 43 22.06 18.07 15.60
CA GLY A 43 22.17 18.49 16.98
C GLY A 43 20.84 18.95 17.56
N PRO A 44 20.79 19.24 18.87
CA PRO A 44 19.59 19.79 19.49
C PRO A 44 19.22 21.16 18.88
N VAL A 45 17.98 21.58 19.09
CA VAL A 45 17.50 22.90 18.67
C VAL A 45 18.47 23.99 19.17
N SER A 46 18.78 24.95 18.31
CA SER A 46 19.73 26.05 18.56
C SER A 46 21.21 25.65 18.68
N SER A 47 21.59 24.42 18.31
CA SER A 47 23.01 24.02 18.22
C SER A 47 23.75 24.58 16.99
N GLY A 48 23.02 25.14 16.02
CA GLY A 48 23.56 25.56 14.73
C GLY A 48 23.78 24.44 13.73
N GLN A 49 23.30 23.22 14.02
CA GLN A 49 23.33 22.07 13.11
C GLN A 49 22.14 22.06 12.14
N GLU A 50 22.32 21.50 10.95
CA GLU A 50 21.31 21.55 9.87
C GLU A 50 20.11 20.68 10.16
N TRP A 51 20.33 19.61 10.92
CA TRP A 51 19.33 18.61 11.22
C TRP A 51 19.07 18.52 12.72
N ILE A 52 17.79 18.41 13.09
CA ILE A 52 17.34 18.17 14.45
C ILE A 52 16.88 16.72 14.53
N PRO A 53 17.48 15.86 15.38
CA PRO A 53 17.04 14.49 15.53
C PRO A 53 15.69 14.45 16.27
N LEU A 54 14.69 13.83 15.65
CA LEU A 54 13.34 13.64 16.19
C LEU A 54 13.17 12.27 16.88
N GLY A 55 14.16 11.39 16.76
CA GLY A 55 14.19 10.08 17.41
C GLY A 55 13.95 8.91 16.44
N SER A 56 14.02 7.70 16.97
CA SER A 56 14.00 6.47 16.17
C SER A 56 12.64 6.22 15.50
N CYS A 57 12.73 5.71 14.28
CA CYS A 57 11.60 5.41 13.41
C CYS A 57 11.70 3.99 12.82
N LEU A 58 10.56 3.47 12.37
CA LEU A 58 10.48 2.22 11.61
C LEU A 58 9.76 2.48 10.29
N TRP A 59 10.31 1.92 9.22
CA TRP A 59 9.61 1.78 7.95
C TRP A 59 8.54 0.72 8.15
N LEU A 60 7.31 1.16 8.41
CA LEU A 60 6.18 0.26 8.30
C LEU A 60 6.01 -0.03 6.80
N ASN A 61 6.45 -1.21 6.38
CA ASN A 61 5.91 -1.82 5.19
C ASN A 61 4.46 -2.18 5.51
N THR A 62 3.53 -1.24 5.33
CA THR A 62 2.08 -1.52 5.38
C THR A 62 1.65 -2.33 4.16
N THR A 63 2.32 -3.45 3.90
CA THR A 63 1.73 -4.59 3.21
C THR A 63 1.11 -5.50 4.27
N VAL A 64 0.18 -4.95 5.05
CA VAL A 64 -0.85 -5.83 5.59
C VAL A 64 -1.68 -6.23 4.38
N SER A 65 -1.42 -7.42 3.84
CA SER A 65 -2.39 -8.08 2.97
C SER A 65 -3.67 -8.14 3.78
N ALA A 66 -4.58 -7.20 3.50
CA ALA A 66 -5.90 -7.20 4.12
C ALA A 66 -6.45 -8.61 3.89
N THR A 67 -6.83 -9.29 4.97
CA THR A 67 -7.44 -10.61 4.87
C THR A 67 -8.78 -10.43 4.17
N VAL A 68 -8.82 -10.75 2.88
CA VAL A 68 -10.04 -10.62 2.09
C VAL A 68 -10.92 -11.81 2.39
N ALA A 69 -12.06 -11.58 3.03
CA ALA A 69 -13.02 -12.63 3.30
C ALA A 69 -13.60 -13.21 2.00
N CYS A 70 -13.84 -14.52 1.97
CA CYS A 70 -14.52 -15.15 0.84
C CYS A 70 -16.01 -14.79 0.83
N TYR A 71 -16.55 -14.50 -0.36
CA TYR A 71 -18.00 -14.40 -0.56
C TYR A 71 -18.67 -15.79 -0.58
N ALA A 72 -19.98 -15.82 -0.74
CA ALA A 72 -20.73 -17.06 -0.90
C ALA A 72 -20.15 -17.93 -2.03
N THR A 73 -20.01 -19.23 -1.80
CA THR A 73 -19.44 -20.15 -2.78
C THR A 73 -20.30 -20.21 -4.05
N TYR A 74 -19.65 -20.23 -5.21
CA TYR A 74 -20.31 -20.44 -6.49
C TYR A 74 -21.10 -21.78 -6.53
N SER A 75 -22.26 -21.74 -7.17
CA SER A 75 -23.14 -22.87 -7.43
C SER A 75 -23.57 -22.86 -8.90
N SER A 76 -23.37 -23.98 -9.60
CA SER A 76 -23.75 -24.14 -11.01
C SER A 76 -25.26 -24.06 -11.25
N SER A 77 -26.06 -24.31 -10.21
CA SER A 77 -27.53 -24.31 -10.27
C SER A 77 -28.15 -22.95 -9.92
N THR A 78 -27.34 -21.95 -9.60
CA THR A 78 -27.79 -20.62 -9.20
C THR A 78 -27.55 -19.63 -10.34
N ALA A 79 -28.56 -18.81 -10.65
CA ALA A 79 -28.40 -17.70 -11.58
C ALA A 79 -27.89 -16.47 -10.84
N TYR A 80 -26.84 -15.85 -11.38
CA TYR A 80 -26.19 -14.67 -10.82
C TYR A 80 -26.41 -13.47 -11.74
N SER A 81 -27.01 -12.42 -11.20
CA SER A 81 -27.18 -11.14 -11.90
C SER A 81 -25.88 -10.35 -11.93
N THR A 82 -25.74 -9.40 -12.86
CA THR A 82 -24.61 -8.46 -12.89
C THR A 82 -24.35 -7.82 -11.52
N GLY A 83 -23.08 -7.79 -11.10
CA GLY A 83 -22.62 -7.28 -9.81
C GLY A 83 -22.65 -8.30 -8.67
N SER A 84 -23.16 -9.53 -8.89
CA SER A 84 -23.16 -10.58 -7.85
C SER A 84 -21.73 -10.97 -7.48
N LEU A 85 -21.46 -11.09 -6.18
CA LEU A 85 -20.15 -11.46 -5.64
C LEU A 85 -20.18 -12.91 -5.15
N ILE A 86 -19.25 -13.72 -5.63
CA ILE A 86 -19.09 -15.12 -5.23
C ILE A 86 -17.61 -15.46 -4.99
N SER A 87 -17.36 -16.60 -4.36
CA SER A 87 -16.02 -17.19 -4.26
C SER A 87 -15.97 -18.55 -4.95
N TYR A 88 -14.83 -18.86 -5.58
CA TYR A 88 -14.55 -20.17 -6.14
C TYR A 88 -13.03 -20.43 -6.11
N LEU A 89 -12.61 -21.58 -5.59
CA LEU A 89 -11.19 -21.95 -5.43
C LEU A 89 -10.34 -20.87 -4.72
N ASN A 90 -10.85 -20.31 -3.62
CA ASN A 90 -10.21 -19.24 -2.82
C ASN A 90 -9.96 -17.93 -3.60
N ILE A 91 -10.75 -17.66 -4.64
CA ILE A 91 -10.73 -16.41 -5.38
C ILE A 91 -12.15 -15.83 -5.40
N ASN A 92 -12.27 -14.54 -5.12
CA ASN A 92 -13.51 -13.79 -5.24
C ASN A 92 -13.70 -13.31 -6.69
N TYR A 93 -14.93 -13.40 -7.18
CA TYR A 93 -15.33 -12.93 -8.51
C TYR A 93 -16.58 -12.07 -8.43
N GLU A 94 -16.71 -11.17 -9.40
CA GLU A 94 -17.91 -10.37 -9.63
C GLU A 94 -18.56 -10.79 -10.96
N ALA A 95 -19.86 -11.02 -10.97
CA ALA A 95 -20.59 -11.32 -12.19
C ALA A 95 -20.67 -10.09 -13.10
N CYS A 96 -20.15 -10.18 -14.31
CA CYS A 96 -20.21 -9.10 -15.30
C CYS A 96 -21.58 -9.03 -15.98
N TYR A 97 -22.23 -10.17 -16.14
CA TYR A 97 -23.50 -10.33 -16.83
C TYR A 97 -24.37 -11.32 -16.08
N TYR A 98 -25.66 -11.36 -16.40
CA TYR A 98 -26.52 -12.45 -15.98
C TYR A 98 -25.92 -13.79 -16.45
N SER A 99 -25.67 -14.70 -15.51
CA SER A 99 -25.03 -15.98 -15.80
C SER A 99 -25.65 -17.11 -14.99
N LEU A 100 -25.79 -18.29 -15.62
CA LEU A 100 -26.24 -19.54 -14.99
C LEU A 100 -25.36 -20.66 -15.53
N ASN A 101 -24.88 -21.54 -14.65
CA ASN A 101 -24.01 -22.66 -15.02
C ASN A 101 -22.79 -22.21 -15.87
N ARG A 102 -22.15 -21.10 -15.46
CA ARG A 102 -20.88 -20.61 -16.01
C ARG A 102 -19.81 -20.69 -14.94
N ASP A 103 -18.89 -21.62 -15.08
CA ASP A 103 -17.80 -21.84 -14.13
C ASP A 103 -16.87 -20.61 -14.03
N PRO A 104 -16.70 -20.00 -12.84
CA PRO A 104 -15.80 -18.86 -12.66
C PRO A 104 -14.35 -19.14 -12.96
N SER A 105 -13.86 -20.38 -12.88
CA SER A 105 -12.47 -20.72 -13.24
C SER A 105 -12.22 -20.76 -14.75
N VAL A 106 -13.27 -20.91 -15.55
CA VAL A 106 -13.19 -21.04 -17.02
C VAL A 106 -13.64 -19.76 -17.73
N TYR A 107 -14.72 -19.14 -17.27
CA TYR A 107 -15.37 -17.98 -17.91
C TYR A 107 -15.05 -16.67 -17.19
N ASN A 108 -13.79 -16.47 -16.78
CA ASN A 108 -13.33 -15.24 -16.11
C ASN A 108 -12.37 -14.40 -16.96
N GLY A 109 -12.25 -13.13 -16.57
CA GLY A 109 -11.21 -12.22 -17.01
C GLY A 109 -10.95 -11.13 -15.98
N ILE A 110 -9.94 -10.29 -16.21
CA ILE A 110 -9.61 -9.16 -15.32
C ILE A 110 -10.65 -8.02 -15.47
N THR A 111 -11.38 -8.01 -16.58
CA THR A 111 -12.39 -6.99 -16.91
C THR A 111 -13.66 -7.64 -17.43
N CYS A 112 -14.79 -6.93 -17.36
CA CYS A 112 -16.05 -7.35 -17.97
C CYS A 112 -16.07 -7.13 -19.48
N SER A 113 -15.21 -7.87 -20.19
CA SER A 113 -15.13 -7.86 -21.66
C SER A 113 -15.28 -9.29 -22.18
N GLY A 114 -16.52 -9.68 -22.51
CA GLY A 114 -16.84 -10.99 -23.07
C GLY A 114 -16.79 -12.17 -22.09
N GLN A 115 -16.35 -11.95 -20.85
CA GLN A 115 -16.30 -12.96 -19.79
C GLN A 115 -17.48 -12.79 -18.82
N ASN A 116 -18.00 -13.90 -18.31
CA ASN A 116 -19.11 -13.88 -17.35
C ASN A 116 -18.67 -13.38 -15.98
N TRP A 117 -17.41 -13.59 -15.62
CA TRP A 117 -16.85 -13.28 -14.31
C TRP A 117 -15.66 -12.33 -14.41
N LYS A 118 -15.60 -11.35 -13.52
CA LYS A 118 -14.43 -10.51 -13.28
C LYS A 118 -13.68 -11.04 -12.07
N THR A 119 -12.43 -11.43 -12.25
CA THR A 119 -11.54 -11.86 -11.17
C THR A 119 -11.21 -10.65 -10.28
N LEU A 120 -11.46 -10.78 -8.98
CA LEU A 120 -11.13 -9.72 -8.00
C LEU A 120 -9.79 -10.02 -7.33
N THR A 121 -9.80 -10.86 -6.31
CA THR A 121 -8.63 -11.15 -5.48
C THR A 121 -8.77 -12.51 -4.81
N ALA A 122 -7.64 -13.08 -4.37
CA ALA A 122 -7.66 -14.24 -3.49
C ALA A 122 -8.35 -13.90 -2.15
N CYS A 123 -9.02 -14.89 -1.59
CA CYS A 123 -9.70 -14.82 -0.29
C CYS A 123 -9.25 -15.99 0.59
N TYR A 124 -9.23 -15.80 1.91
CA TYR A 124 -8.76 -16.78 2.89
C TYR A 124 -9.38 -16.57 4.27
#